data_AF-A0AAQ4E8I7-F1
#
_entry.id   AF-A0AAQ4E8I7-F1
#
_cell.length_a   1.000
_cell.length_b   1.000
_cell.length_c   1.000
_cell.angle_alpha   90.00
_cell.angle_beta   90.00
_cell.angle_gamma   90.00
#
_symmetry.space_group_name_H-M   'P 1'
#
loop_
_entity.id
_entity.type
_entity.pdbx_description
1 polymer ?
#
loop_
_entity_poly.entity_id
_entity_poly.type
_entity_poly.pdbx_seq_one_letter_code
_entity_poly.pdbx_strand_id
1 'polypeptide(L)'
;MAVGFLMGTATVSLLDLMSVIGGNSAVTVVVSGTYLTYYMLENMSSSGVTGVVVYTMAVNLHRSVACTELARALEEYLDMDTIGSILAIPQWVIWLKENMGTAREEGLTEDSGVDVIQRPLRERVVELFEHSYYEAVVTSSTLAIVFVLAGLLRILMVTARSSAFIAAISVEALYLTMFTTEVTVMISAYGQRIVNMDNYNRLDLVLVASCMFIFTMQCGLFLMQQNDLANSALIVCFIGAVSLRFLHAAKYAERVLERVADYVHRYLDAKIYDAYQIGHAIVTGEEEVQQNVWKFVSNNNTVAEIRGRATLNRLLVLRRLVEIQSRFPGVMVAFRSRQASTTILDDVTRNIQDHQSEGLLDAEAAQELCMTWPLDKISRRLESFLLPDLERCSKFNLTADIEDAILIHGIALDPETQEYFVAPAYLPPQTMKITFPFHQNRLRPVMMIIASKTYRLPPEVDWLQTKVDDEKQTEYEDNFKMERGDDLTDKVLSHRQSVELY
;
A
#
# COMPACT_ATOMS: atom_id res chain seq x y z
N MET A 1 39.73 26.48 -0.55
CA MET A 1 38.82 27.56 -1.00
C MET A 1 38.94 27.88 -2.49
N ALA A 2 40.10 28.30 -3.00
CA ALA A 2 40.26 28.62 -4.44
C ALA A 2 39.85 27.46 -5.37
N VAL A 3 40.24 26.22 -5.02
CA VAL A 3 39.86 25.00 -5.75
C VAL A 3 38.34 24.76 -5.75
N GLY A 4 37.65 25.00 -4.62
CA GLY A 4 36.19 24.86 -4.53
C GLY A 4 35.45 25.90 -5.38
N PHE A 5 35.96 27.14 -5.45
CA PHE A 5 35.42 28.18 -6.31
C PHE A 5 35.64 27.87 -7.81
N LEU A 6 36.81 27.36 -8.17
CA LEU A 6 37.15 26.93 -9.54
C LEU A 6 36.27 25.75 -9.98
N MET A 7 36.04 24.77 -9.12
CA MET A 7 35.14 23.66 -9.39
C MET A 7 33.67 24.10 -9.50
N GLY A 8 33.23 25.05 -8.67
CA GLY A 8 31.89 25.63 -8.75
C GLY A 8 31.66 26.35 -10.09
N THR A 9 32.59 27.21 -10.50
CA THR A 9 32.53 27.93 -11.79
C THR A 9 32.61 27.00 -13.00
N ALA A 10 33.42 25.94 -12.93
CA ALA A 10 33.48 24.90 -13.97
C ALA A 10 32.15 24.13 -14.08
N THR A 11 31.52 23.79 -12.95
CA THR A 11 30.21 23.11 -12.96
C THR A 11 29.12 24.01 -13.53
N VAL A 12 29.10 25.30 -13.18
CA VAL A 12 28.16 26.27 -13.77
C VAL A 12 28.31 26.35 -15.28
N SER A 13 29.56 26.43 -15.77
CA SER A 13 29.84 26.46 -17.22
C SER A 13 29.37 25.17 -17.92
N LEU A 14 29.52 24.03 -17.25
CA LEU A 14 29.02 22.74 -17.74
C LEU A 14 27.49 22.66 -17.75
N LEU A 15 26.83 23.23 -16.73
CA LEU A 15 25.37 23.30 -16.63
C LEU A 15 24.75 24.23 -17.67
N ASP A 16 25.44 25.31 -18.04
CA ASP A 16 25.00 26.19 -19.13
C ASP A 16 25.13 25.51 -20.48
N LEU A 17 26.19 24.71 -20.69
CA LEU A 17 26.33 23.86 -21.89
C LEU A 17 25.25 22.77 -21.97
N MET A 18 24.90 22.17 -20.82
CA MET A 18 23.93 21.08 -20.72
C MET A 18 22.47 21.54 -20.79
N SER A 19 22.18 22.82 -20.53
CA SER A 19 20.84 23.40 -20.67
C SER A 19 20.24 23.24 -22.08
N VAL A 20 21.08 22.94 -23.07
CA VAL A 20 20.70 22.64 -24.46
C VAL A 20 20.18 21.20 -24.63
N ILE A 21 20.44 20.29 -23.69
CA ILE A 21 20.28 18.82 -23.87
C ILE A 21 19.12 18.22 -23.03
N GLY A 22 18.51 18.97 -22.11
CA GLY A 22 17.28 18.56 -21.37
C GLY A 22 17.48 18.29 -19.87
N GLY A 23 16.44 18.61 -19.08
CA GLY A 23 16.49 18.99 -17.66
C GLY A 23 16.98 17.95 -16.65
N ASN A 24 16.71 16.66 -16.84
CA ASN A 24 17.05 15.63 -15.84
C ASN A 24 18.56 15.41 -15.65
N SER A 25 19.37 15.83 -16.62
CA SER A 25 20.83 15.68 -16.59
C SER A 25 21.54 16.72 -15.69
N ALA A 26 20.87 17.84 -15.38
CA ALA A 26 21.45 18.92 -14.58
C ALA A 26 21.63 18.53 -13.10
N VAL A 27 20.65 17.84 -12.52
CA VAL A 27 20.71 17.41 -11.11
C VAL A 27 21.85 16.41 -10.90
N THR A 28 22.00 15.44 -11.80
CA THR A 28 23.10 14.47 -11.74
C THR A 28 24.45 15.16 -11.83
N VAL A 29 24.60 16.19 -12.67
CA VAL A 29 25.87 16.94 -12.80
C VAL A 29 26.18 17.78 -11.57
N VAL A 30 25.18 18.42 -10.96
CA VAL A 30 25.38 19.17 -9.70
C VAL A 30 25.81 18.23 -8.59
N VAL A 31 25.07 17.13 -8.37
CA VAL A 31 25.38 16.15 -7.31
C VAL A 31 26.75 15.50 -7.54
N SER A 32 27.06 15.12 -8.79
CA SER A 32 28.38 14.55 -9.12
C SER A 32 29.50 15.57 -8.91
N GLY A 33 29.25 16.84 -9.22
CA GLY A 33 30.21 17.93 -9.01
C GLY A 33 30.46 18.21 -7.53
N THR A 34 29.44 18.17 -6.67
CA THR A 34 29.61 18.33 -5.21
C THR A 34 30.46 17.20 -4.63
N TYR A 35 30.14 15.95 -4.99
CA TYR A 35 30.90 14.77 -4.52
C TYR A 35 32.34 14.78 -5.00
N LEU A 36 32.58 15.14 -6.27
CA LEU A 36 33.93 15.24 -6.82
C LEU A 36 34.73 16.34 -6.13
N THR A 37 34.11 17.49 -5.83
CA THR A 37 34.76 18.61 -5.16
C THR A 37 35.13 18.26 -3.71
N TYR A 38 34.25 17.55 -3.01
CA TYR A 38 34.51 17.02 -1.68
C TYR A 38 35.74 16.10 -1.68
N TYR A 39 35.73 15.09 -2.55
CA TYR A 39 36.78 14.07 -2.63
C TYR A 39 38.15 14.65 -3.03
N MET A 40 38.17 15.57 -4.01
CA MET A 40 39.40 16.25 -4.44
C MET A 40 40.03 17.07 -3.31
N LEU A 41 39.21 17.78 -2.52
CA LEU A 41 39.72 18.63 -1.44
C LEU A 41 40.17 17.83 -0.23
N GLU A 42 39.50 16.73 0.08
CA GLU A 42 39.88 15.80 1.14
C GLU A 42 41.24 15.14 0.83
N ASN A 43 41.48 14.73 -0.42
CA ASN A 43 42.79 14.22 -0.87
C ASN A 43 43.90 15.27 -0.86
N MET A 44 43.56 16.57 -0.95
CA MET A 44 44.52 17.67 -0.85
C MET A 44 44.78 18.13 0.60
N SER A 45 44.38 17.32 1.60
CA SER A 45 44.52 17.64 3.03
C SER A 45 43.80 18.93 3.44
N SER A 46 42.81 19.37 2.66
CA SER A 46 41.95 20.52 2.96
C SER A 46 40.59 20.01 3.45
N SER A 47 39.88 20.80 4.25
CA SER A 47 38.53 20.43 4.68
C SER A 47 37.60 20.37 3.47
N GLY A 48 37.22 19.14 3.06
CA GLY A 48 36.28 18.88 1.97
C GLY A 48 34.94 19.59 2.21
N VAL A 49 34.53 19.71 3.48
CA VAL A 49 33.31 20.42 3.90
C VAL A 49 33.37 21.91 3.54
N THR A 50 34.49 22.59 3.86
CA THR A 50 34.66 24.01 3.48
C THR A 50 34.70 24.18 1.95
N GLY A 51 35.22 23.17 1.25
CA GLY A 51 35.19 23.04 -0.20
C GLY A 51 33.79 23.01 -0.80
N VAL A 52 32.95 22.14 -0.26
CA VAL A 52 31.55 21.97 -0.67
C VAL A 52 30.75 23.24 -0.37
N VAL A 53 30.97 23.90 0.78
CA VAL A 53 30.27 25.16 1.09
C VAL A 53 30.60 26.25 0.08
N VAL A 54 31.89 26.42 -0.28
CA VAL A 54 32.32 27.40 -1.29
C VAL A 54 31.82 27.04 -2.69
N TYR A 55 31.80 25.74 -3.03
CA TYR A 55 31.22 25.22 -4.26
C TYR A 55 29.73 25.55 -4.37
N THR A 56 28.96 25.23 -3.34
CA THR A 56 27.50 25.47 -3.29
C THR A 56 27.20 26.97 -3.31
N MET A 57 28.02 27.78 -2.63
CA MET A 57 27.94 29.23 -2.74
C MET A 57 28.22 29.73 -4.16
N ALA A 58 29.24 29.23 -4.85
CA ALA A 58 29.57 29.64 -6.22
C ALA A 58 28.49 29.21 -7.24
N VAL A 59 27.93 28.01 -7.08
CA VAL A 59 26.81 27.51 -7.89
C VAL A 59 25.54 28.34 -7.63
N ASN A 60 25.24 28.66 -6.36
CA ASN A 60 24.11 29.52 -5.98
C ASN A 60 24.29 30.98 -6.41
N LEU A 61 25.52 31.49 -6.44
CA LEU A 61 25.83 32.86 -6.86
C LEU A 61 25.56 33.05 -8.36
N HIS A 62 25.84 32.04 -9.17
CA HIS A 62 25.70 32.09 -10.62
C HIS A 62 24.34 31.64 -11.14
N ARG A 63 23.67 30.75 -10.42
CA ARG A 63 22.28 30.37 -10.71
C ARG A 63 21.46 30.64 -9.46
N SER A 64 20.63 31.68 -9.52
CA SER A 64 19.47 31.88 -8.62
C SER A 64 18.39 30.79 -8.76
N VAL A 65 18.77 29.63 -9.33
CA VAL A 65 17.93 28.75 -10.13
C VAL A 65 17.95 27.31 -9.59
N ALA A 66 18.86 26.96 -8.67
CA ALA A 66 18.90 25.61 -8.11
C ALA A 66 17.59 25.21 -7.42
N CYS A 67 16.93 26.13 -6.71
CA CYS A 67 15.62 25.88 -6.12
C CYS A 67 14.45 25.96 -7.11
N THR A 68 14.49 26.80 -8.14
CA THR A 68 13.42 26.84 -9.15
C THR A 68 13.48 25.65 -10.09
N GLU A 69 14.66 25.15 -10.44
CA GLU A 69 14.83 23.91 -11.22
C GLU A 69 14.54 22.68 -10.38
N LEU A 70 14.88 22.68 -9.08
CA LEU A 70 14.46 21.60 -8.19
C LEU A 70 12.94 21.62 -7.96
N ALA A 71 12.33 22.80 -7.82
CA ALA A 71 10.87 22.95 -7.76
C ALA A 71 10.21 22.55 -9.08
N ARG A 72 10.83 22.86 -10.22
CA ARG A 72 10.36 22.46 -11.56
C ARG A 72 10.54 20.97 -11.80
N ALA A 73 11.64 20.37 -11.33
CA ALA A 73 11.86 18.94 -11.34
C ALA A 73 10.89 18.24 -10.38
N LEU A 74 10.57 18.84 -9.24
CA LEU A 74 9.48 18.39 -8.38
C LEU A 74 8.14 18.51 -9.10
N GLU A 75 7.86 19.58 -9.84
CA GLU A 75 6.64 19.74 -10.65
C GLU A 75 6.56 18.72 -11.78
N GLU A 76 7.68 18.38 -12.42
CA GLU A 76 7.75 17.34 -13.45
C GLU A 76 7.62 15.93 -12.84
N TYR A 77 8.12 15.73 -11.62
CA TYR A 77 8.04 14.47 -10.87
C TYR A 77 6.68 14.26 -10.17
N LEU A 78 6.05 15.35 -9.73
CA LEU A 78 4.74 15.45 -9.09
C LEU A 78 3.73 16.07 -10.06
N ASP A 79 3.86 15.84 -11.37
CA ASP A 79 2.81 16.26 -12.30
C ASP A 79 1.56 15.42 -12.01
N MET A 80 0.78 15.90 -11.05
CA MET A 80 -0.40 15.26 -10.47
C MET A 80 -1.52 15.17 -11.49
N ASP A 81 -1.45 15.91 -12.60
CA ASP A 81 -2.37 15.77 -13.72
C ASP A 81 -1.97 14.58 -14.60
N THR A 82 -0.67 14.35 -14.80
CA THR A 82 -0.17 13.14 -15.47
C THR A 82 -0.41 11.90 -14.60
N ILE A 83 -0.07 11.97 -13.30
CA ILE A 83 -0.38 10.92 -12.33
C ILE A 83 -1.89 10.73 -12.19
N GLY A 84 -2.68 11.82 -12.19
CA GLY A 84 -4.15 11.80 -12.13
C GLY A 84 -4.79 11.24 -13.40
N SER A 85 -4.16 11.40 -14.56
CA SER A 85 -4.57 10.78 -15.83
C SER A 85 -4.21 9.29 -15.90
N ILE A 86 -3.10 8.88 -15.28
CA ILE A 86 -2.72 7.47 -15.09
C ILE A 86 -3.60 6.80 -14.01
N LEU A 87 -3.98 7.56 -12.98
CA LEU A 87 -4.93 7.22 -11.91
C LEU A 87 -6.38 7.50 -12.27
N ALA A 88 -6.68 7.91 -13.50
CA ALA A 88 -8.02 7.81 -14.07
C ALA A 88 -8.37 6.34 -14.32
N ILE A 89 -8.03 5.48 -13.36
CA ILE A 89 -8.77 4.28 -13.01
C ILE A 89 -10.23 4.74 -13.03
N PRO A 90 -11.03 4.23 -13.98
CA PRO A 90 -12.41 4.64 -14.07
C PRO A 90 -13.08 4.51 -12.70
N GLN A 91 -13.87 5.50 -12.30
CA GLN A 91 -14.58 5.50 -11.00
C GLN A 91 -15.33 4.17 -10.74
N TRP A 92 -15.73 3.45 -11.79
CA TRP A 92 -16.35 2.13 -11.69
C TRP A 92 -15.42 1.03 -11.15
N VAL A 93 -14.09 1.10 -11.35
CA VAL A 93 -13.11 0.14 -10.82
C VAL A 93 -12.88 0.36 -9.32
N ILE A 94 -12.84 1.62 -8.88
CA ILE A 94 -12.76 1.96 -7.44
C ILE A 94 -14.05 1.52 -6.74
N TRP A 95 -15.22 1.82 -7.34
CA TRP A 95 -16.52 1.36 -6.86
C TRP A 95 -16.62 -0.18 -6.82
N LEU A 96 -16.05 -0.90 -7.80
CA LEU A 96 -16.00 -2.36 -7.80
C LEU A 96 -15.10 -2.91 -6.69
N LYS A 97 -13.95 -2.28 -6.43
CA LYS A 97 -13.04 -2.67 -5.34
C LYS A 97 -13.69 -2.43 -3.97
N GLU A 98 -14.37 -1.31 -3.76
CA GLU A 98 -15.09 -1.02 -2.51
C GLU A 98 -16.30 -1.95 -2.27
N ASN A 99 -17.01 -2.34 -3.33
CA ASN A 99 -18.16 -3.25 -3.22
C ASN A 99 -17.80 -4.74 -3.21
N MET A 100 -16.63 -5.14 -3.72
CA MET A 100 -16.15 -6.53 -3.66
C MET A 100 -15.20 -6.79 -2.49
N GLY A 101 -14.52 -5.77 -1.96
CA GLY A 101 -13.67 -5.88 -0.77
C GLY A 101 -14.46 -6.27 0.48
N THR A 102 -15.68 -5.76 0.63
CA THR A 102 -16.60 -6.11 1.73
C THR A 102 -17.06 -7.57 1.68
N ALA A 103 -17.04 -8.23 0.51
CA ALA A 103 -17.38 -9.65 0.38
C ALA A 103 -16.20 -10.61 0.65
N ARG A 104 -14.95 -10.11 0.64
CA ARG A 104 -13.74 -10.94 0.75
C ARG A 104 -13.10 -10.91 2.13
N GLU A 105 -13.28 -9.82 2.89
CA GLU A 105 -12.73 -9.71 4.25
C GLU A 105 -13.50 -10.52 5.31
N GLU A 106 -14.73 -10.98 5.04
CA GLU A 106 -15.44 -11.90 5.94
C GLU A 106 -14.96 -13.37 5.86
N GLY A 107 -14.07 -13.72 4.92
CA GLY A 107 -13.66 -15.11 4.65
C GLY A 107 -12.21 -15.49 5.02
N LEU A 108 -11.41 -14.55 5.52
CA LEU A 108 -9.98 -14.75 5.81
C LEU A 108 -9.69 -14.52 7.29
N THR A 109 -10.37 -15.25 8.17
CA THR A 109 -9.81 -15.50 9.51
C THR A 109 -8.62 -16.43 9.36
N GLU A 110 -7.45 -15.97 9.80
CA GLU A 110 -6.19 -16.72 9.88
C GLU A 110 -6.40 -18.10 10.53
N ASP A 111 -6.46 -19.14 9.71
CA ASP A 111 -6.46 -20.52 10.17
C ASP A 111 -5.01 -21.00 10.24
N SER A 112 -4.55 -21.18 11.47
CA SER A 112 -3.22 -21.68 11.84
C SER A 112 -2.88 -22.96 11.08
N GLY A 113 -1.71 -23.00 10.44
CA GLY A 113 -1.29 -23.98 9.44
C GLY A 113 -1.06 -25.44 9.89
N VAL A 114 -1.95 -26.01 10.71
CA VAL A 114 -1.84 -27.39 11.20
C VAL A 114 -2.82 -28.37 10.53
N ASP A 115 -3.88 -27.91 9.85
CA ASP A 115 -4.94 -28.79 9.32
C ASP A 115 -4.96 -29.00 7.79
N VAL A 116 -3.86 -28.71 7.08
CA VAL A 116 -3.77 -28.85 5.60
C VAL A 116 -3.95 -30.32 5.11
N ILE A 117 -3.78 -31.30 6.00
CA ILE A 117 -3.73 -32.72 5.64
C ILE A 117 -5.12 -33.40 5.62
N GLN A 118 -6.16 -32.82 6.23
CA GLN A 118 -7.49 -33.47 6.33
C GLN A 118 -8.61 -32.85 5.48
N ARG A 119 -8.33 -31.88 4.60
CA ARG A 119 -9.38 -31.34 3.72
C ARG A 119 -9.89 -32.43 2.76
N PRO A 120 -11.22 -32.65 2.67
CA PRO A 120 -11.79 -33.63 1.74
C PRO A 120 -11.37 -33.31 0.30
N LEU A 121 -11.10 -34.36 -0.49
CA LEU A 121 -10.63 -34.24 -1.89
C LEU A 121 -11.48 -33.26 -2.74
N ARG A 122 -12.77 -33.14 -2.41
CA ARG A 122 -13.71 -32.21 -3.04
C ARG A 122 -13.26 -30.75 -2.92
N GLU A 123 -12.79 -30.31 -1.76
CA GLU A 123 -12.37 -28.92 -1.55
C GLU A 123 -11.11 -28.59 -2.34
N ARG A 124 -10.15 -29.52 -2.40
CA ARG A 124 -8.93 -29.35 -3.20
C ARG A 124 -9.24 -29.22 -4.70
N VAL A 125 -10.25 -29.96 -5.18
CA VAL A 125 -10.68 -29.87 -6.57
C VAL A 125 -11.35 -28.52 -6.83
N VAL A 126 -12.19 -28.04 -5.91
CA VAL A 126 -12.80 -26.69 -6.02
C VAL A 126 -11.72 -25.61 -6.04
N GLU A 127 -10.74 -25.67 -5.12
CA GLU A 127 -9.61 -24.74 -5.07
C GLU A 127 -8.78 -24.75 -6.36
N LEU A 128 -8.59 -25.94 -6.97
CA LEU A 128 -7.92 -26.08 -8.26
C LEU A 128 -8.68 -25.37 -9.39
N PHE A 129 -10.02 -25.49 -9.44
CA PHE A 129 -10.85 -24.81 -10.45
C PHE A 129 -10.90 -23.29 -10.26
N GLU A 130 -10.82 -22.82 -9.02
CA GLU A 130 -10.79 -21.39 -8.70
C GLU A 130 -9.41 -20.76 -8.97
N HIS A 131 -8.37 -21.58 -9.12
CA HIS A 131 -7.03 -21.10 -9.36
C HIS A 131 -6.87 -20.46 -10.76
N SER A 132 -6.29 -19.26 -10.81
CA SER A 132 -6.03 -18.53 -12.08
C SER A 132 -5.19 -19.29 -13.13
N TYR A 133 -4.43 -20.29 -12.71
CA TYR A 133 -3.65 -21.13 -13.63
C TYR A 133 -4.53 -22.11 -14.40
N TYR A 134 -5.59 -22.61 -13.77
CA TYR A 134 -6.52 -23.52 -14.41
C TYR A 134 -7.19 -22.86 -15.62
N GLU A 135 -7.72 -21.65 -15.44
CA GLU A 135 -8.31 -20.87 -16.53
C GLU A 135 -7.30 -20.55 -17.65
N ALA A 136 -6.05 -20.25 -17.31
CA ALA A 136 -5.00 -20.03 -18.30
C ALA A 136 -4.69 -21.31 -19.12
N VAL A 137 -4.68 -22.48 -18.47
CA VAL A 137 -4.46 -23.78 -19.15
C VAL A 137 -5.64 -24.14 -20.04
N VAL A 138 -6.88 -23.92 -19.59
CA VAL A 138 -8.08 -24.19 -20.38
C VAL A 138 -8.18 -23.24 -21.58
N THR A 139 -7.95 -21.94 -21.39
CA THR A 139 -7.97 -20.95 -22.48
C THR A 139 -6.84 -21.16 -23.49
N SER A 140 -5.65 -21.55 -23.04
CA SER A 140 -4.53 -21.84 -23.95
C SER A 140 -4.73 -23.16 -24.73
N SER A 141 -5.23 -24.21 -24.08
CA SER A 141 -5.51 -25.49 -24.75
C SER A 141 -6.65 -25.39 -25.77
N THR A 142 -7.73 -24.66 -25.45
CA THR A 142 -8.82 -24.37 -26.39
C THR A 142 -8.33 -23.58 -27.61
N LEU A 143 -7.48 -22.56 -27.40
CA LEU A 143 -6.86 -21.80 -28.47
C LEU A 143 -6.00 -22.65 -29.38
N ALA A 144 -5.14 -23.50 -28.82
CA ALA A 144 -4.30 -24.40 -29.60
C ALA A 144 -5.13 -25.33 -30.50
N ILE A 145 -6.24 -25.86 -29.96
CA ILE A 145 -7.13 -26.76 -30.70
C ILE A 145 -7.88 -26.03 -31.81
N VAL A 146 -8.37 -24.81 -31.56
CA VAL A 146 -8.99 -23.97 -32.60
C VAL A 146 -8.01 -23.71 -33.75
N PHE A 147 -6.74 -23.43 -33.46
CA PHE A 147 -5.71 -23.24 -34.50
C PHE A 147 -5.45 -24.52 -35.31
N VAL A 148 -5.37 -25.68 -34.65
CA VAL A 148 -5.19 -26.98 -35.33
C VAL A 148 -6.39 -27.28 -36.23
N LEU A 149 -7.62 -27.12 -35.74
CA LEU A 149 -8.84 -27.35 -36.51
C LEU A 149 -8.97 -26.39 -37.69
N ALA A 150 -8.65 -25.10 -37.50
CA ALA A 150 -8.64 -24.13 -38.59
C ALA A 150 -7.60 -24.49 -39.68
N GLY A 151 -6.42 -24.98 -39.28
CA GLY A 151 -5.40 -25.49 -40.20
C GLY A 151 -5.86 -26.71 -40.98
N LEU A 152 -6.48 -27.69 -40.31
CA LEU A 152 -7.03 -28.90 -40.95
C LEU A 152 -8.18 -28.57 -41.90
N LEU A 153 -9.08 -27.66 -41.50
CA LEU A 153 -10.16 -27.16 -42.35
C LEU A 153 -9.61 -26.52 -43.64
N ARG A 154 -8.54 -25.73 -43.53
CA ARG A 154 -7.89 -25.14 -44.70
C ARG A 154 -7.31 -26.20 -45.64
N ILE A 155 -6.66 -27.23 -45.10
CA ILE A 155 -6.13 -28.35 -45.89
C ILE A 155 -7.26 -29.12 -46.58
N LEU A 156 -8.36 -29.35 -45.86
CA LEU A 156 -9.56 -30.03 -46.39
C LEU A 156 -10.15 -29.27 -47.57
N MET A 157 -10.32 -27.94 -47.44
CA MET A 157 -10.86 -27.08 -48.50
C MET A 157 -9.99 -27.07 -49.76
N VAL A 158 -8.67 -27.22 -49.63
CA VAL A 158 -7.74 -27.19 -50.77
C VAL A 158 -7.58 -28.56 -51.44
N THR A 159 -7.52 -29.63 -50.65
CA THR A 159 -7.10 -30.95 -51.15
C THR A 159 -8.23 -31.97 -51.26
N ALA A 160 -9.39 -31.72 -50.64
CA ALA A 160 -10.53 -32.65 -50.58
C ALA A 160 -10.14 -34.10 -50.21
N ARG A 161 -9.07 -34.28 -49.42
CA ARG A 161 -8.56 -35.60 -49.03
C ARG A 161 -9.32 -36.15 -47.84
N SER A 162 -9.81 -37.38 -47.96
CA SER A 162 -10.47 -38.12 -46.88
C SER A 162 -9.61 -38.29 -45.62
N SER A 163 -8.29 -38.35 -45.75
CA SER A 163 -7.38 -38.45 -44.60
C SER A 163 -7.37 -37.19 -43.73
N ALA A 164 -7.49 -36.00 -44.31
CA ALA A 164 -7.56 -34.75 -43.56
C ALA A 164 -8.88 -34.64 -42.76
N PHE A 165 -9.96 -35.19 -43.33
CA PHE A 165 -11.26 -35.25 -42.67
C PHE A 165 -11.25 -36.18 -41.44
N ILE A 166 -10.69 -37.38 -41.57
CA ILE A 166 -10.53 -38.32 -40.44
C ILE A 166 -9.67 -37.69 -39.34
N ALA A 167 -8.60 -36.98 -39.72
CA ALA A 167 -7.76 -36.27 -38.76
C ALA A 167 -8.56 -35.18 -38.02
N ALA A 168 -9.38 -34.38 -38.71
CA ALA A 168 -10.22 -33.36 -38.09
C ALA A 168 -11.19 -33.97 -37.07
N ILE A 169 -11.94 -35.02 -37.45
CA ILE A 169 -12.85 -35.74 -36.54
C ILE A 169 -12.11 -36.28 -35.31
N SER A 170 -10.90 -36.81 -35.49
CA SER A 170 -10.11 -37.34 -34.37
C SER A 170 -9.70 -36.25 -33.37
N VAL A 171 -9.35 -35.06 -33.86
CA VAL A 171 -9.01 -33.91 -33.01
C VAL A 171 -10.26 -33.37 -32.30
N GLU A 172 -11.40 -33.29 -32.99
CA GLU A 172 -12.68 -32.89 -32.40
C GLU A 172 -13.12 -33.86 -31.29
N ALA A 173 -13.02 -35.17 -31.54
CA ALA A 173 -13.36 -36.20 -30.55
C ALA A 173 -12.45 -36.12 -29.31
N LEU A 174 -11.15 -35.90 -29.51
CA LEU A 174 -10.18 -35.74 -28.42
C LEU A 174 -10.49 -34.49 -27.58
N TYR A 175 -10.78 -33.36 -28.23
CA TYR A 175 -11.18 -32.14 -27.54
C TYR A 175 -12.48 -32.31 -26.76
N LEU A 176 -13.50 -32.90 -27.39
CA LEU A 176 -14.79 -33.15 -26.77
C LEU A 176 -14.67 -34.07 -25.56
N THR A 177 -13.78 -35.06 -25.62
CA THR A 177 -13.47 -35.93 -24.47
C THR A 177 -12.82 -35.13 -23.34
N MET A 178 -11.81 -34.30 -23.62
CA MET A 178 -11.21 -33.44 -22.60
C MET A 178 -12.25 -32.48 -21.99
N PHE A 179 -13.06 -31.82 -22.82
CA PHE A 179 -14.05 -30.85 -22.36
C PHE A 179 -15.17 -31.50 -21.53
N THR A 180 -15.65 -32.68 -21.94
CA THR A 180 -16.64 -33.43 -21.16
C THR A 180 -16.05 -33.94 -19.84
N THR A 181 -14.79 -34.38 -19.82
CA THR A 181 -14.13 -34.77 -18.55
C THR A 181 -14.00 -33.58 -17.60
N GLU A 182 -13.61 -32.41 -18.10
CA GLU A 182 -13.55 -31.17 -17.32
C GLU A 182 -14.92 -30.84 -16.69
N VAL A 183 -15.99 -30.80 -17.49
CA VAL A 183 -17.33 -30.47 -16.98
C VAL A 183 -17.86 -31.56 -16.04
N THR A 184 -17.53 -32.83 -16.27
CA THR A 184 -17.89 -33.92 -15.36
C THR A 184 -17.20 -33.79 -14.01
N VAL A 185 -15.91 -33.47 -14.00
CA VAL A 185 -15.16 -33.22 -12.77
C VAL A 185 -15.73 -31.99 -12.06
N MET A 186 -16.05 -30.92 -12.80
CA MET A 186 -16.69 -29.72 -12.24
C MET A 186 -18.05 -30.04 -11.59
N ILE A 187 -18.93 -30.75 -12.28
CA ILE A 187 -20.24 -31.19 -11.75
C ILE A 187 -20.04 -32.05 -10.48
N SER A 188 -19.07 -32.97 -10.49
CA SER A 188 -18.78 -33.81 -9.33
C SER A 188 -18.26 -33.02 -8.13
N ALA A 189 -17.46 -31.98 -8.38
CA ALA A 189 -16.90 -31.12 -7.35
C ALA A 189 -17.96 -30.18 -6.74
N TYR A 190 -18.81 -29.57 -7.55
CA TYR A 190 -19.83 -28.64 -7.06
C TYR A 190 -21.07 -29.35 -6.47
N GLY A 191 -21.38 -30.59 -6.88
CA GLY A 191 -22.45 -31.41 -6.30
C GLY A 191 -23.84 -30.72 -6.34
N GLN A 192 -24.66 -30.88 -5.30
CA GLN A 192 -26.00 -30.24 -5.25
C GLN A 192 -25.99 -28.70 -5.26
N ARG A 193 -24.83 -28.04 -5.09
CA ARG A 193 -24.70 -26.58 -5.18
C ARG A 193 -24.68 -26.05 -6.63
N ILE A 194 -24.86 -26.91 -7.64
CA ILE A 194 -24.94 -26.54 -9.07
C ILE A 194 -25.95 -25.42 -9.35
N VAL A 195 -27.01 -25.28 -8.54
CA VAL A 195 -28.02 -24.23 -8.71
C VAL A 195 -27.43 -22.81 -8.64
N ASN A 196 -26.35 -22.62 -7.86
CA ASN A 196 -25.65 -21.33 -7.70
C ASN A 196 -24.43 -21.17 -8.61
N MET A 197 -24.33 -21.93 -9.70
CA MET A 197 -23.23 -21.76 -10.66
C MET A 197 -23.25 -20.39 -11.34
N ASP A 198 -22.06 -19.80 -11.47
CA ASP A 198 -21.79 -18.63 -12.32
C ASP A 198 -22.42 -18.79 -13.71
N ASN A 199 -22.86 -17.67 -14.30
CA ASN A 199 -23.41 -17.65 -15.66
C ASN A 199 -22.46 -18.26 -16.70
N TYR A 200 -21.14 -18.16 -16.49
CA TYR A 200 -20.11 -18.76 -17.35
C TYR A 200 -20.10 -20.29 -17.29
N ASN A 201 -20.27 -20.89 -16.11
CA ASN A 201 -20.34 -22.35 -15.96
C ASN A 201 -21.63 -22.91 -16.58
N ARG A 202 -22.73 -22.15 -16.50
CA ARG A 202 -23.98 -22.47 -17.21
C ARG A 202 -23.79 -22.42 -18.72
N LEU A 203 -23.07 -21.42 -19.22
CA LEU A 203 -22.72 -21.30 -20.64
C LEU A 203 -21.83 -22.46 -21.10
N ASP A 204 -20.84 -22.87 -20.31
CA ASP A 204 -19.99 -24.03 -20.63
C ASP A 204 -20.78 -25.34 -20.72
N LEU A 205 -21.76 -25.55 -19.84
CA LEU A 205 -22.66 -26.70 -19.92
C LEU A 205 -23.46 -26.71 -21.23
N VAL A 206 -24.00 -25.56 -21.63
CA VAL A 206 -24.72 -25.42 -22.90
C VAL A 206 -23.79 -25.63 -24.09
N LEU A 207 -22.55 -25.12 -24.02
CA LEU A 207 -21.54 -25.33 -25.05
C LEU A 207 -21.17 -26.80 -25.20
N VAL A 208 -20.90 -27.54 -24.12
CA VAL A 208 -20.64 -28.99 -24.18
C VAL A 208 -21.79 -29.71 -24.88
N ALA A 209 -23.04 -29.44 -24.47
CA ALA A 209 -24.21 -30.06 -25.08
C ALA A 209 -24.32 -29.75 -26.58
N SER A 210 -24.07 -28.50 -26.98
CA SER A 210 -24.06 -28.10 -28.39
C SER A 210 -22.95 -28.79 -29.19
N CYS A 211 -21.74 -28.90 -28.64
CA CYS A 211 -20.62 -29.58 -29.28
C CYS A 211 -20.87 -31.08 -29.42
N MET A 212 -21.45 -31.73 -28.41
CA MET A 212 -21.87 -33.13 -28.49
C MET A 212 -22.92 -33.35 -29.59
N PHE A 213 -23.88 -32.43 -29.73
CA PHE A 213 -24.90 -32.51 -30.77
C PHE A 213 -24.30 -32.34 -32.18
N ILE A 214 -23.44 -31.33 -32.38
CA ILE A 214 -22.74 -31.11 -33.65
C ILE A 214 -21.89 -32.33 -34.02
N PHE A 215 -21.12 -32.86 -33.07
CA PHE A 215 -20.25 -34.02 -33.29
C PHE A 215 -21.03 -35.29 -33.63
N THR A 216 -22.15 -35.55 -32.92
CA THR A 216 -23.01 -36.71 -33.22
C THR A 216 -23.68 -36.60 -34.59
N MET A 217 -24.14 -35.40 -34.98
CA MET A 217 -24.65 -35.14 -36.33
C MET A 217 -23.57 -35.36 -37.40
N GLN A 218 -22.34 -34.89 -37.16
CA GLN A 218 -21.21 -35.05 -38.07
C GLN A 218 -20.80 -36.52 -38.23
N CYS A 219 -20.77 -37.29 -37.13
CA CYS A 219 -20.55 -38.74 -37.18
C CYS A 219 -21.64 -39.46 -38.00
N GLY A 220 -22.90 -39.07 -37.83
CA GLY A 220 -24.01 -39.62 -38.60
C GLY A 220 -23.91 -39.36 -40.10
N LEU A 221 -23.58 -38.13 -40.51
CA LEU A 221 -23.39 -37.79 -41.92
C LEU A 221 -22.18 -38.49 -42.54
N PHE A 222 -21.10 -38.65 -41.78
CA PHE A 222 -19.93 -39.40 -42.23
C PHE A 222 -20.26 -40.88 -42.51
N LEU A 223 -21.01 -41.53 -41.62
CA LEU A 223 -21.45 -42.93 -41.81
C LEU A 223 -22.38 -43.10 -43.01
N MET A 224 -23.18 -42.09 -43.34
CA MET A 224 -24.08 -42.08 -44.50
C MET A 224 -23.36 -41.77 -45.82
N GLN A 225 -22.03 -41.55 -45.78
CA GLN A 225 -21.19 -41.22 -46.94
C GLN A 225 -21.77 -40.07 -47.78
N GLN A 226 -22.38 -39.08 -47.10
CA GLN A 226 -23.09 -37.97 -47.72
C GLN A 226 -22.17 -36.74 -47.92
N ASN A 227 -22.58 -35.83 -48.81
CA ASN A 227 -21.91 -34.59 -49.25
C ASN A 227 -20.81 -34.00 -48.35
N ASP A 228 -19.59 -33.88 -48.89
CA ASP A 228 -18.41 -33.25 -48.27
C ASP A 228 -18.65 -31.78 -47.83
N LEU A 229 -19.57 -31.08 -48.50
CA LEU A 229 -19.94 -29.71 -48.17
C LEU A 229 -20.65 -29.61 -46.80
N ALA A 230 -21.56 -30.54 -46.50
CA ALA A 230 -22.30 -30.53 -45.23
C ALA A 230 -21.36 -30.84 -44.05
N ASN A 231 -20.44 -31.78 -44.26
CA ASN A 231 -19.40 -32.11 -43.28
C ASN A 231 -18.46 -30.92 -43.01
N SER A 232 -18.05 -30.20 -44.06
CA SER A 232 -17.21 -29.00 -43.91
C SER A 232 -17.94 -27.87 -43.17
N ALA A 233 -19.25 -27.70 -43.40
CA ALA A 233 -20.06 -26.70 -42.70
C ALA A 233 -20.20 -27.03 -41.19
N LEU A 234 -20.35 -28.31 -40.83
CA LEU A 234 -20.42 -28.73 -39.43
C LEU A 234 -19.09 -28.49 -38.68
N ILE A 235 -17.95 -28.72 -39.33
CA ILE A 235 -16.63 -28.38 -38.76
C ILE A 235 -16.54 -26.87 -38.47
N VAL A 236 -17.02 -26.02 -39.39
CA VAL A 236 -17.05 -24.56 -39.17
C VAL A 236 -17.95 -24.19 -37.99
N CYS A 237 -19.14 -24.80 -37.89
CA CYS A 237 -20.03 -24.61 -36.75
C CYS A 237 -19.38 -25.06 -35.42
N PHE A 238 -18.65 -26.17 -35.44
CA PHE A 238 -17.91 -26.66 -34.28
C PHE A 238 -16.82 -25.66 -33.86
N ILE A 239 -16.00 -25.18 -34.80
CA ILE A 239 -14.98 -24.14 -34.53
C ILE A 239 -15.64 -22.88 -33.94
N GLY A 240 -16.78 -22.46 -34.49
CA GLY A 240 -17.55 -21.31 -33.98
C GLY A 240 -18.03 -21.51 -32.55
N ALA A 241 -18.61 -22.67 -32.24
CA ALA A 241 -19.05 -23.02 -30.90
C ALA A 241 -17.89 -23.06 -29.89
N VAL A 242 -16.75 -23.66 -30.27
CA VAL A 242 -15.54 -23.66 -29.42
C VAL A 242 -14.99 -22.25 -29.23
N SER A 243 -15.06 -21.39 -30.24
CA SER A 243 -14.59 -20.01 -30.15
C SER A 243 -15.41 -19.14 -29.20
N LEU A 244 -16.69 -19.47 -28.95
CA LEU A 244 -17.47 -18.77 -27.91
C LEU A 244 -16.90 -18.94 -26.51
N ARG A 245 -16.10 -19.99 -26.29
CA ARG A 245 -15.40 -20.20 -25.02
C ARG A 245 -14.35 -19.12 -24.73
N PHE A 246 -13.90 -18.36 -25.73
CA PHE A 246 -13.05 -17.19 -25.52
C PHE A 246 -13.73 -16.07 -24.71
N LEU A 247 -15.05 -16.09 -24.53
CA LEU A 247 -15.73 -15.20 -23.58
C LEU A 247 -15.21 -15.38 -22.14
N HIS A 248 -14.69 -16.56 -21.77
CA HIS A 248 -14.03 -16.76 -20.48
C HIS A 248 -12.70 -16.02 -20.36
N ALA A 249 -12.02 -15.72 -21.47
CA ALA A 249 -10.81 -14.91 -21.44
C ALA A 249 -11.10 -13.48 -20.95
N ALA A 250 -12.34 -12.99 -21.05
CA ALA A 250 -12.75 -11.72 -20.45
C ALA A 250 -12.68 -11.77 -18.91
N LYS A 251 -13.11 -12.88 -18.29
CA LYS A 251 -12.97 -13.10 -16.83
C LYS A 251 -11.50 -13.09 -16.41
N TYR A 252 -10.63 -13.71 -17.22
CA TYR A 252 -9.18 -13.66 -16.99
C TYR A 252 -8.65 -12.23 -17.09
N ALA A 253 -9.09 -11.45 -18.09
CA ALA A 253 -8.70 -10.06 -18.26
C ALA A 253 -9.10 -9.18 -17.06
N GLU A 254 -10.29 -9.37 -16.50
CA GLU A 254 -10.74 -8.68 -15.28
C GLU A 254 -9.78 -8.93 -14.10
N ARG A 255 -9.40 -10.19 -13.84
CA ARG A 255 -8.46 -10.52 -12.75
C ARG A 255 -7.05 -9.99 -12.99
N VAL A 256 -6.59 -10.01 -14.24
CA VAL A 256 -5.29 -9.42 -14.59
C VAL A 256 -5.32 -7.92 -14.34
N LEU A 257 -6.42 -7.25 -14.71
CA LEU A 257 -6.60 -5.83 -14.46
C LEU A 257 -6.54 -5.50 -12.96
N GLU A 258 -7.17 -6.29 -12.10
CA GLU A 258 -7.07 -6.13 -10.63
C GLU A 258 -5.62 -6.23 -10.13
N ARG A 259 -4.87 -7.25 -10.57
CA ARG A 259 -3.46 -7.43 -10.16
C ARG A 259 -2.57 -6.28 -10.66
N VAL A 260 -2.80 -5.83 -11.88
CA VAL A 260 -2.08 -4.68 -12.45
C VAL A 260 -2.43 -3.42 -11.67
N ALA A 261 -3.70 -3.21 -11.32
CA ALA A 261 -4.12 -2.07 -10.51
C ALA A 261 -3.44 -2.07 -9.13
N ASP A 262 -3.38 -3.21 -8.44
CA ASP A 262 -2.70 -3.31 -7.15
C ASP A 262 -1.17 -3.14 -7.26
N TYR A 263 -0.57 -3.56 -8.38
CA TYR A 263 0.84 -3.30 -8.65
C TYR A 263 1.10 -1.80 -8.88
N VAL A 264 0.28 -1.16 -9.71
CA VAL A 264 0.36 0.27 -9.98
C VAL A 264 0.14 1.08 -8.70
N HIS A 265 -0.82 0.69 -7.86
CA HIS A 265 -1.08 1.35 -6.58
C HIS A 265 0.13 1.28 -5.65
N ARG A 266 0.75 0.10 -5.48
CA ARG A 266 1.97 -0.05 -4.67
C ARG A 266 3.16 0.74 -5.22
N TYR A 267 3.33 0.75 -6.54
CA TYR A 267 4.38 1.54 -7.18
C TYR A 267 4.17 3.04 -6.95
N LEU A 268 2.92 3.49 -7.09
CA LEU A 268 2.55 4.87 -6.87
C LEU A 268 2.74 5.29 -5.41
N ASP A 269 2.28 4.49 -4.45
CA ASP A 269 2.44 4.77 -3.02
C ASP A 269 3.92 4.92 -2.65
N ALA A 270 4.80 4.07 -3.19
CA ALA A 270 6.24 4.20 -3.00
C ALA A 270 6.79 5.51 -3.58
N LYS A 271 6.33 5.92 -4.77
CA LYS A 271 6.75 7.18 -5.38
C LYS A 271 6.24 8.42 -4.66
N ILE A 272 4.99 8.39 -4.20
CA ILE A 272 4.41 9.48 -3.39
C ILE A 272 5.16 9.58 -2.06
N TYR A 273 5.50 8.44 -1.45
CA TYR A 273 6.31 8.39 -0.24
C TYR A 273 7.68 9.06 -0.44
N ASP A 274 8.41 8.71 -1.49
CA ASP A 274 9.71 9.30 -1.81
C ASP A 274 9.59 10.82 -2.02
N ALA A 275 8.58 11.25 -2.78
CA ALA A 275 8.33 12.67 -3.03
C ALA A 275 7.99 13.43 -1.75
N TYR A 276 7.20 12.82 -0.86
CA TYR A 276 6.86 13.39 0.44
C TYR A 276 8.11 13.57 1.31
N GLN A 277 8.97 12.55 1.36
CA GLN A 277 10.23 12.60 2.13
C GLN A 277 11.17 13.70 1.61
N ILE A 278 11.33 13.82 0.29
CA ILE A 278 12.16 14.86 -0.34
C ILE A 278 11.57 16.25 -0.02
N GLY A 279 10.26 16.42 -0.20
CA GLY A 279 9.60 17.69 0.08
C GLY A 279 9.75 18.10 1.55
N HIS A 280 9.61 17.16 2.48
CA HIS A 280 9.83 17.42 3.90
C HIS A 280 11.28 17.87 4.19
N ALA A 281 12.27 17.17 3.62
CA ALA A 281 13.69 17.54 3.78
C ALA A 281 13.99 18.96 3.26
N ILE A 282 13.38 19.36 2.13
CA ILE A 282 13.50 20.73 1.60
C ILE A 282 12.90 21.75 2.57
N VAL A 283 11.71 21.48 3.11
CA VAL A 283 11.06 22.37 4.09
C VAL A 283 11.94 22.56 5.32
N THR A 284 12.51 21.48 5.87
CA THR A 284 13.42 21.53 7.01
C THR A 284 14.69 22.32 6.66
N GLY A 285 15.30 22.08 5.50
CA GLY A 285 16.50 22.78 5.06
C GLY A 285 16.27 24.29 4.87
N GLU A 286 15.16 24.69 4.26
CA GLU A 286 14.82 26.11 4.07
C GLU A 286 14.53 26.82 5.41
N GLU A 287 13.93 26.11 6.37
CA GLU A 287 13.73 26.61 7.72
C GLU A 287 15.06 26.82 8.47
N GLU A 288 16.00 25.88 8.37
CA GLU A 288 17.34 26.03 8.95
C GLU A 288 18.11 27.19 8.31
N VAL A 289 18.02 27.38 6.99
CA VAL A 289 18.62 28.52 6.29
C VAL A 289 18.02 29.82 6.80
N GLN A 290 16.69 29.90 6.91
CA GLN A 290 16.00 31.08 7.42
C GLN A 290 16.48 31.46 8.84
N GLN A 291 16.65 30.46 9.70
CA GLN A 291 17.08 30.65 11.08
C GLN A 291 18.57 31.00 11.21
N ASN A 292 19.44 30.42 10.37
CA ASN A 292 20.89 30.50 10.55
C ASN A 292 21.63 31.48 9.61
N VAL A 293 21.01 31.99 8.54
CA VAL A 293 21.74 32.79 7.51
C VAL A 293 22.45 34.03 8.05
N TRP A 294 21.89 34.68 9.08
CA TRP A 294 22.47 35.88 9.70
C TRP A 294 23.81 35.60 10.40
N LYS A 295 24.08 34.34 10.76
CA LYS A 295 25.36 33.92 11.36
C LYS A 295 26.50 33.92 10.33
N PHE A 296 26.16 33.79 9.04
CA PHE A 296 27.13 33.59 7.96
C PHE A 296 27.31 34.81 7.06
N VAL A 297 26.33 35.71 7.00
CA VAL A 297 26.33 36.86 6.09
C VAL A 297 26.28 38.17 6.87
N SER A 298 27.34 38.98 6.77
CA SER A 298 27.46 40.25 7.50
C SER A 298 26.56 41.37 6.94
N ASN A 299 26.12 41.26 5.69
CA ASN A 299 25.27 42.26 5.05
C ASN A 299 23.79 42.00 5.35
N ASN A 300 23.18 42.88 6.15
CA ASN A 300 21.77 42.80 6.56
C ASN A 300 20.79 42.78 5.37
N ASN A 301 21.11 43.48 4.28
CA ASN A 301 20.24 43.51 3.10
C ASN A 301 20.18 42.14 2.41
N THR A 302 21.34 41.49 2.27
CA THR A 302 21.45 40.14 1.67
C THR A 302 20.81 39.08 2.57
N VAL A 303 20.94 39.22 3.89
CA VAL A 303 20.24 38.36 4.87
C VAL A 303 18.73 38.44 4.73
N ALA A 304 18.18 39.66 4.59
CA ALA A 304 16.75 39.86 4.40
C ALA A 304 16.26 39.24 3.08
N GLU A 305 17.02 39.39 2.00
CA GLU A 305 16.69 38.80 0.70
C GLU A 305 16.70 37.25 0.75
N ILE A 306 17.75 36.65 1.31
CA ILE A 306 17.84 35.18 1.43
C ILE A 306 16.72 34.63 2.31
N ARG A 307 16.40 35.28 3.43
CA ARG A 307 15.26 34.89 4.29
C ARG A 307 13.93 34.98 3.55
N GLY A 308 13.73 36.05 2.77
CA GLY A 308 12.53 36.22 1.95
C GLY A 308 12.36 35.08 0.94
N ARG A 309 13.44 34.70 0.26
CA ARG A 309 13.45 33.56 -0.69
C ARG A 309 13.21 32.22 -0.02
N ALA A 310 13.92 31.93 1.07
CA ALA A 310 13.75 30.69 1.83
C ALA A 310 12.30 30.54 2.33
N THR A 311 11.70 31.64 2.80
CA THR A 311 10.29 31.66 3.22
C THR A 311 9.35 31.32 2.05
N LEU A 312 9.58 31.90 0.87
CA LEU A 312 8.76 31.65 -0.31
C LEU A 312 8.88 30.19 -0.78
N ASN A 313 10.11 29.66 -0.89
CA ASN A 313 10.36 28.27 -1.27
C ASN A 313 9.69 27.30 -0.29
N ARG A 314 9.87 27.53 1.02
CA ARG A 314 9.24 26.73 2.08
C ARG A 314 7.73 26.70 1.93
N LEU A 315 7.09 27.85 1.69
CA LEU A 315 5.62 27.93 1.54
C LEU A 315 5.11 27.18 0.29
N LEU A 316 5.84 27.24 -0.83
CA LEU A 316 5.48 26.52 -2.04
C LEU A 316 5.50 25.01 -1.83
N VAL A 317 6.58 24.49 -1.24
CA VAL A 317 6.72 23.05 -0.96
C VAL A 317 5.72 22.60 0.09
N LEU A 318 5.54 23.38 1.16
CA LEU A 318 4.57 23.07 2.23
C LEU A 318 3.15 22.94 1.68
N ARG A 319 2.73 23.84 0.78
CA ARG A 319 1.40 23.77 0.15
C ARG A 319 1.20 22.43 -0.59
N ARG A 320 2.22 21.94 -1.29
CA ARG A 320 2.16 20.65 -2.00
C ARG A 320 2.18 19.45 -1.06
N LEU A 321 2.96 19.52 0.02
CA LEU A 321 2.92 18.49 1.06
C LEU A 321 1.53 18.39 1.69
N VAL A 322 0.86 19.51 1.97
CA VAL A 322 -0.52 19.51 2.48
C VAL A 322 -1.49 18.87 1.48
N GLU A 323 -1.31 19.13 0.18
CA GLU A 323 -2.10 18.48 -0.87
C GLU A 323 -1.89 16.95 -0.87
N ILE A 324 -0.64 16.49 -0.81
CA ILE A 324 -0.31 15.06 -0.70
C ILE A 324 -0.92 14.44 0.56
N GLN A 325 -0.84 15.12 1.71
CA GLN A 325 -1.42 14.65 2.97
C GLN A 325 -2.94 14.49 2.88
N SER A 326 -3.61 15.44 2.22
CA SER A 326 -5.07 15.39 2.05
C SER A 326 -5.53 14.25 1.13
N ARG A 327 -4.74 13.94 0.09
CA ARG A 327 -5.05 12.89 -0.90
C ARG A 327 -4.59 11.50 -0.46
N PHE A 328 -3.48 11.40 0.27
CA PHE A 328 -2.81 10.14 0.63
C PHE A 328 -2.44 10.11 2.12
N PRO A 329 -3.44 10.07 3.04
CA PRO A 329 -3.18 10.10 4.48
C PRO A 329 -2.36 8.89 4.96
N GLY A 330 -2.48 7.72 4.31
CA GLY A 330 -1.70 6.53 4.63
C GLY A 330 -0.19 6.73 4.47
N VAL A 331 0.23 7.43 3.40
CA VAL A 331 1.66 7.75 3.16
C VAL A 331 2.20 8.64 4.27
N MET A 332 1.42 9.61 4.72
CA MET A 332 1.78 10.50 5.82
C MET A 332 1.95 9.75 7.15
N VAL A 333 1.04 8.84 7.47
CA VAL A 333 1.15 7.99 8.66
C VAL A 333 2.41 7.13 8.58
N ALA A 334 2.64 6.46 7.45
CA ALA A 334 3.83 5.65 7.22
C ALA A 334 5.12 6.47 7.37
N PHE A 335 5.16 7.69 6.81
CA PHE A 335 6.29 8.60 6.93
C PHE A 335 6.55 8.99 8.39
N ARG A 336 5.51 9.41 9.12
CA ARG A 336 5.65 9.83 10.52
C ARG A 336 6.08 8.68 11.43
N SER A 337 5.53 7.48 11.22
CA SER A 337 5.95 6.28 11.94
C SER A 337 7.42 5.97 11.68
N ARG A 338 7.87 6.01 10.41
CA ARG A 338 9.27 5.79 10.07
C ARG A 338 10.18 6.87 10.64
N GLN A 339 9.76 8.13 10.59
CA GLN A 339 10.50 9.25 11.18
C GLN A 339 10.67 9.06 12.69
N ALA A 340 9.60 8.70 13.41
CA ALA A 340 9.65 8.41 14.83
C ALA A 340 10.60 7.25 15.13
N SER A 341 10.51 6.15 14.37
CA SER A 341 11.43 5.01 14.51
C SER A 341 12.89 5.41 14.26
N THR A 342 13.16 6.21 13.23
CA THR A 342 14.52 6.70 12.95
C THR A 342 15.02 7.62 14.06
N THR A 343 14.18 8.52 14.59
CA THR A 343 14.58 9.37 15.72
C THR A 343 14.94 8.55 16.97
N ILE A 344 14.18 7.50 17.29
CA ILE A 344 14.49 6.60 18.40
C ILE A 344 15.82 5.88 18.14
N LEU A 345 16.03 5.37 16.93
CA LEU A 345 17.27 4.69 16.56
C LEU A 345 18.48 5.63 16.62
N ASP A 346 18.33 6.87 16.16
CA ASP A 346 19.38 7.88 16.21
C ASP A 346 19.70 8.27 17.67
N ASP A 347 18.69 8.41 18.53
CA ASP A 347 18.88 8.72 19.94
C ASP A 347 19.63 7.60 20.67
N VAL A 348 19.23 6.34 20.45
CA VAL A 348 19.95 5.17 20.95
C VAL A 348 21.39 5.16 20.45
N THR A 349 21.60 5.42 19.16
CA THR A 349 22.92 5.42 18.54
C THR A 349 23.81 6.50 19.16
N ARG A 350 23.26 7.71 19.38
CA ARG A 350 23.96 8.80 20.08
C ARG A 350 24.31 8.41 21.51
N ASN A 351 23.37 7.85 22.27
CA ASN A 351 23.63 7.39 23.63
C ASN A 351 24.78 6.37 23.67
N ILE A 352 24.84 5.43 22.73
CA ILE A 352 25.96 4.47 22.64
C ILE A 352 27.28 5.20 22.35
N GLN A 353 27.27 6.15 21.41
CA GLN A 353 28.45 6.96 21.08
C GLN A 353 28.92 7.82 22.25
N ASP A 354 28.00 8.40 23.02
CA ASP A 354 28.32 9.22 24.19
C ASP A 354 28.97 8.36 25.28
N HIS A 355 28.40 7.19 25.61
CA HIS A 355 29.01 6.24 26.55
C HIS A 355 30.38 5.73 26.08
N GLN A 356 30.57 5.58 24.76
CA GLN A 356 31.88 5.26 24.20
C GLN A 356 32.87 6.42 24.39
N SER A 357 32.44 7.67 24.18
CA SER A 357 33.27 8.86 24.34
C SER A 357 33.68 9.11 25.80
N GLU A 358 32.84 8.73 26.75
CA GLU A 358 33.10 8.79 28.20
C GLU A 358 34.03 7.66 28.69
N GLY A 359 34.35 6.69 27.82
CA GLY A 359 35.18 5.54 28.17
C GLY A 359 34.45 4.49 29.02
N LEU A 360 33.11 4.55 29.07
CA LEU A 360 32.27 3.54 29.75
C LEU A 360 32.10 2.27 28.91
N LEU A 361 32.25 2.39 27.59
CA LEU A 361 32.16 1.28 26.63
C LEU A 361 33.40 1.24 25.74
N ASP A 362 34.04 0.06 25.67
CA ASP A 362 35.08 -0.20 24.68
C ASP A 362 34.49 -0.17 23.25
N ALA A 363 35.28 0.23 22.26
CA ALA A 363 34.84 0.37 20.88
C ALA A 363 34.28 -0.95 20.29
N GLU A 364 34.86 -2.09 20.67
CA GLU A 364 34.36 -3.41 20.29
C GLU A 364 33.00 -3.71 20.95
N ALA A 365 32.83 -3.37 22.23
CA ALA A 365 31.56 -3.54 22.93
C ALA A 365 30.46 -2.63 22.38
N ALA A 366 30.78 -1.41 21.97
CA ALA A 366 29.84 -0.49 21.32
C ALA A 366 29.42 -0.98 19.92
N GLN A 367 30.38 -1.48 19.12
CA GLN A 367 30.10 -2.06 17.81
C GLN A 367 29.30 -3.36 17.93
N GLU A 368 29.62 -4.20 18.93
CA GLU A 368 28.82 -5.37 19.27
C GLU A 368 27.42 -4.94 19.70
N LEU A 369 27.25 -3.93 20.55
CA LEU A 369 25.92 -3.44 20.96
C LEU A 369 25.09 -2.93 19.77
N CYS A 370 25.72 -2.22 18.82
CA CYS A 370 25.07 -1.75 17.60
C CYS A 370 24.68 -2.90 16.66
N MET A 371 25.52 -3.93 16.51
CA MET A 371 25.28 -5.09 15.65
C MET A 371 24.38 -6.15 16.30
N THR A 372 24.38 -6.24 17.63
CA THR A 372 23.60 -7.17 18.47
C THR A 372 22.38 -6.51 19.10
N TRP A 373 21.93 -5.35 18.61
CA TRP A 373 20.51 -5.01 18.71
C TRP A 373 19.81 -5.68 17.54
N PRO A 374 19.44 -6.97 17.65
CA PRO A 374 18.81 -7.67 16.56
C PRO A 374 17.39 -7.11 16.44
N LEU A 375 16.74 -7.37 15.30
CA LEU A 375 15.31 -7.15 15.16
C LEU A 375 14.54 -7.69 16.37
N ASP A 376 15.02 -8.77 17.00
CA ASP A 376 14.48 -9.38 18.21
C ASP A 376 14.57 -8.53 19.48
N LYS A 377 15.57 -7.66 19.65
CA LYS A 377 15.68 -6.81 20.84
C LYS A 377 14.85 -5.54 20.68
N ILE A 378 14.79 -5.01 19.44
CA ILE A 378 13.82 -4.00 19.06
C ILE A 378 12.41 -4.58 19.16
N SER A 379 12.17 -5.80 18.67
CA SER A 379 10.91 -6.55 18.81
C SER A 379 10.57 -6.78 20.27
N ARG A 380 11.51 -7.21 21.13
CA ARG A 380 11.25 -7.37 22.58
C ARG A 380 10.93 -6.05 23.27
N ARG A 381 11.56 -4.94 22.85
CA ARG A 381 11.27 -3.61 23.40
C ARG A 381 9.96 -3.05 22.85
N LEU A 382 9.58 -3.46 21.65
CA LEU A 382 8.26 -3.22 21.07
C LEU A 382 7.20 -4.17 21.68
N GLU A 383 7.51 -5.41 22.03
CA GLU A 383 6.60 -6.33 22.71
C GLU A 383 6.23 -5.82 24.10
N SER A 384 7.09 -5.00 24.72
CA SER A 384 6.78 -4.27 25.95
C SER A 384 6.01 -2.96 25.74
N PHE A 385 5.73 -2.54 24.49
CA PHE A 385 4.89 -1.37 24.29
C PHE A 385 3.45 -1.71 24.66
N LEU A 386 2.80 -0.76 25.32
CA LEU A 386 1.39 -0.79 25.66
C LEU A 386 0.71 0.34 24.88
N LEU A 387 -0.40 0.02 24.23
CA LEU A 387 -1.25 0.98 23.53
C LEU A 387 -2.53 1.16 24.35
N PRO A 388 -2.64 2.13 25.28
CA PRO A 388 -3.89 2.37 26.00
C PRO A 388 -5.01 2.81 25.07
N ASP A 389 -6.25 2.45 25.39
CA ASP A 389 -7.43 3.00 24.73
C ASP A 389 -7.75 4.37 25.34
N LEU A 390 -7.42 5.41 24.60
CA LEU A 390 -7.60 6.79 25.02
C LEU A 390 -8.84 7.44 24.43
N GLU A 391 -9.72 6.67 23.75
CA GLU A 391 -10.91 7.21 23.09
C GLU A 391 -11.85 7.92 24.08
N ARG A 392 -12.12 7.28 25.21
CA ARG A 392 -12.99 7.80 26.28
C ARG A 392 -12.21 8.50 27.40
N CYS A 393 -10.89 8.48 27.32
CA CYS A 393 -10.02 8.98 28.38
C CYS A 393 -9.83 10.51 28.26
N SER A 394 -10.19 11.27 29.29
CA SER A 394 -9.88 12.72 29.38
C SER A 394 -8.50 13.00 29.98
N LYS A 395 -7.99 12.08 30.81
CA LYS A 395 -6.79 12.28 31.62
C LYS A 395 -6.08 10.95 31.77
N PHE A 396 -4.78 10.92 31.53
CA PHE A 396 -3.95 9.75 31.70
C PHE A 396 -2.75 10.10 32.57
N ASN A 397 -2.46 9.25 33.56
CA ASN A 397 -1.34 9.45 34.48
C ASN A 397 -0.15 8.61 34.01
N LEU A 398 0.95 9.27 33.71
CA LEU A 398 2.23 8.64 33.41
C LEU A 398 2.93 8.37 34.74
N THR A 399 2.81 7.14 35.25
CA THR A 399 3.44 6.72 36.51
C THR A 399 4.94 6.53 36.34
N ALA A 400 5.71 6.52 37.44
CA ALA A 400 7.16 6.29 37.40
C ALA A 400 7.59 4.93 36.81
N ASP A 401 6.66 3.97 36.73
CA ASP A 401 6.88 2.67 36.07
C ASP A 401 6.86 2.75 34.53
N ILE A 402 6.44 3.90 33.97
CA ILE A 402 6.47 4.18 32.55
C ILE A 402 7.84 4.79 32.23
N GLU A 403 8.61 4.12 31.39
CA GLU A 403 9.95 4.54 30.99
C GLU A 403 9.86 5.63 29.92
N ASP A 404 9.05 5.42 28.88
CA ASP A 404 8.88 6.34 27.77
C ASP A 404 7.42 6.41 27.31
N ALA A 405 6.99 7.57 26.84
CA ALA A 405 5.68 7.74 26.23
C ALA A 405 5.76 8.58 24.95
N ILE A 406 5.15 8.08 23.88
CA ILE A 406 5.11 8.73 22.58
C ILE A 406 3.66 8.90 22.18
N LEU A 407 3.24 10.15 22.03
CA LEU A 407 1.95 10.49 21.45
C LEU A 407 2.05 10.32 19.93
N ILE A 408 1.39 9.30 19.37
CA ILE A 408 1.38 8.98 17.94
C ILE A 408 0.32 9.80 17.20
N HIS A 409 -0.85 9.99 17.83
CA HIS A 409 -1.95 10.75 17.26
C HIS A 409 -2.69 11.58 18.34
N GLY A 410 -3.27 12.71 17.94
CA GLY A 410 -4.03 13.60 18.83
C GLY A 410 -3.22 14.75 19.43
N ILE A 411 -3.79 15.40 20.44
CA ILE A 411 -3.19 16.49 21.20
C ILE A 411 -3.27 16.11 22.67
N ALA A 412 -2.15 16.22 23.39
CA ALA A 412 -2.09 16.12 24.84
C ALA A 412 -1.67 17.47 25.43
N LEU A 413 -2.13 17.75 26.64
CA LEU A 413 -1.78 18.93 27.42
C LEU A 413 -1.28 18.47 28.78
N ASP A 414 -0.06 18.85 29.14
CA ASP A 414 0.43 18.70 30.50
C ASP A 414 -0.20 19.79 31.39
N PRO A 415 -1.01 19.42 32.40
CA PRO A 415 -1.67 20.39 33.24
C PRO A 415 -0.70 21.14 34.18
N GLU A 416 0.50 20.62 34.43
CA GLU A 416 1.47 21.24 35.33
C GLU A 416 2.26 22.34 34.62
N THR A 417 2.78 22.04 33.44
CA THR A 417 3.56 22.99 32.62
C THR A 417 2.69 23.86 31.70
N GLN A 418 1.43 23.45 31.46
CA GLN A 418 0.54 24.01 30.43
C GLN A 418 1.09 23.87 29.00
N GLU A 419 1.99 22.91 28.78
CA GLU A 419 2.58 22.64 27.47
C GLU A 419 1.68 21.71 26.63
N TYR A 420 1.46 22.08 25.36
CA TYR A 420 0.70 21.29 24.40
C TYR A 420 1.63 20.40 23.57
N PHE A 421 1.38 19.09 23.63
CA PHE A 421 2.02 18.10 22.79
C PHE A 421 1.10 17.76 21.61
N VAL A 422 1.52 18.13 20.40
CA VAL A 422 0.78 17.83 19.17
C VAL A 422 1.47 16.66 18.47
N ALA A 423 0.74 15.58 18.24
CA ALA A 423 1.33 14.35 17.70
C ALA A 423 1.87 14.49 16.26
N PRO A 424 2.97 13.77 15.92
CA PRO A 424 3.73 12.88 16.79
C PRO A 424 4.63 13.66 17.74
N ALA A 425 4.60 13.32 19.02
CA ALA A 425 5.39 14.00 20.05
C ALA A 425 5.90 13.00 21.08
N TYR A 426 7.18 13.11 21.43
CA TYR A 426 7.73 12.45 22.61
C TYR A 426 7.29 13.22 23.84
N LEU A 427 6.74 12.52 24.84
CA LEU A 427 6.35 13.12 26.10
C LEU A 427 7.55 13.03 27.05
N PRO A 428 8.08 14.17 27.54
CA PRO A 428 9.23 14.16 28.43
C PRO A 428 8.95 13.30 29.68
N PRO A 429 9.95 12.57 30.22
CA PRO A 429 9.76 11.72 31.41
C PRO A 429 9.29 12.47 32.67
N GLN A 430 9.46 13.80 32.70
CA GLN A 430 8.95 14.64 33.80
C GLN A 430 7.43 14.83 33.75
N THR A 431 6.80 14.53 32.61
CA THR A 431 5.36 14.67 32.39
C THR A 431 4.63 13.54 33.12
N MET A 432 4.15 13.81 34.34
CA MET A 432 3.47 12.79 35.16
C MET A 432 1.97 12.67 34.84
N LYS A 433 1.37 13.71 34.28
CA LYS A 433 -0.06 13.76 33.98
C LYS A 433 -0.26 14.39 32.63
N ILE A 434 -1.14 13.81 31.84
CA ILE A 434 -1.56 14.38 30.56
C ILE A 434 -3.07 14.44 30.51
N THR A 435 -3.56 15.51 29.90
CA THR A 435 -4.98 15.74 29.67
C THR A 435 -5.23 15.83 28.17
N PHE A 436 -6.32 15.23 27.73
CA PHE A 436 -6.72 15.27 26.33
C PHE A 436 -7.92 16.20 26.22
N PRO A 437 -7.79 17.34 25.52
CA PRO A 437 -8.89 18.30 25.42
C PRO A 437 -10.10 17.67 24.74
N PHE A 438 -11.27 17.76 25.39
CA PHE A 438 -12.53 17.24 24.88
C PHE A 438 -13.14 18.22 23.86
N HIS A 439 -13.23 17.79 22.59
CA HIS A 439 -13.92 18.51 21.52
C HIS A 439 -14.84 17.55 20.75
N GLN A 440 -15.96 18.05 20.21
CA GLN A 440 -16.92 17.25 19.44
C GLN A 440 -16.30 16.60 18.17
N ASN A 441 -15.20 17.17 17.67
CA ASN A 441 -14.39 16.63 16.56
C ASN A 441 -12.99 16.18 17.04
N ARG A 442 -12.91 15.51 18.20
CA ARG A 442 -11.63 15.05 18.74
C ARG A 442 -11.04 13.95 17.86
N LEU A 443 -9.82 14.18 17.38
CA LEU A 443 -8.97 13.12 16.84
C LEU A 443 -8.67 12.12 17.97
N ARG A 444 -9.02 10.84 17.76
CA ARG A 444 -8.81 9.76 18.75
C ARG A 444 -7.33 9.68 19.11
N PRO A 445 -6.91 10.09 20.33
CA PRO A 445 -5.50 10.07 20.62
C PRO A 445 -4.99 8.65 20.67
N VAL A 446 -3.84 8.45 20.07
CA VAL A 446 -3.12 7.18 20.08
C VAL A 446 -1.79 7.46 20.73
N MET A 447 -1.49 6.76 21.81
CA MET A 447 -0.25 6.90 22.54
C MET A 447 0.36 5.53 22.68
N MET A 448 1.68 5.47 22.50
CA MET A 448 2.48 4.29 22.78
C MET A 448 3.27 4.54 24.04
N ILE A 449 3.19 3.59 24.96
CA ILE A 449 3.86 3.65 26.25
C ILE A 449 4.84 2.49 26.32
N ILE A 450 6.08 2.75 26.71
CA ILE A 450 7.05 1.72 27.09
C ILE A 450 7.12 1.75 28.61
N ALA A 451 6.78 0.64 29.25
CA ALA A 451 6.72 0.53 30.70
C ALA A 451 7.49 -0.68 31.21
N SER A 452 7.82 -0.65 32.50
CA SER A 452 8.37 -1.80 33.22
C SER A 452 7.46 -3.02 33.07
N LYS A 453 8.05 -4.22 33.06
CA LYS A 453 7.32 -5.50 32.91
C LYS A 453 6.25 -5.74 33.98
N THR A 454 6.35 -5.06 35.12
CA THR A 454 5.38 -5.14 36.22
C THR A 454 4.21 -4.20 36.04
N TYR A 455 4.32 -3.23 35.15
CA TYR A 455 3.26 -2.26 34.90
C TYR A 455 2.09 -2.91 34.16
N ARG A 456 0.88 -2.59 34.63
CA ARG A 456 -0.38 -3.00 34.01
C ARG A 456 -1.16 -1.74 33.71
N LEU A 457 -1.73 -1.67 32.50
CA LEU A 457 -2.67 -0.61 32.18
C LEU A 457 -3.86 -0.67 33.14
N PRO A 458 -4.39 0.48 33.56
CA PRO A 458 -5.69 0.52 34.21
C PRO A 458 -6.74 -0.17 33.33
N PRO A 459 -7.68 -0.92 33.92
CA PRO A 459 -8.66 -1.72 33.15
C PRO A 459 -9.51 -0.86 32.22
N GLU A 460 -9.72 0.43 32.54
CA GLU A 460 -10.53 1.34 31.74
C GLU A 460 -9.88 1.73 30.40
N VAL A 461 -8.57 1.51 30.27
CA VAL A 461 -7.76 1.87 29.10
C VAL A 461 -7.04 0.65 28.51
N ASP A 462 -7.30 -0.55 29.02
CA ASP A 462 -6.75 -1.79 28.47
C ASP A 462 -7.73 -2.39 27.44
N TRP A 463 -7.35 -2.35 26.15
CA TRP A 463 -8.13 -2.89 25.04
C TRP A 463 -8.44 -4.38 25.17
N LEU A 464 -7.58 -5.13 25.86
CA LEU A 464 -7.69 -6.59 25.95
C LEU A 464 -8.66 -7.03 27.03
N GLN A 465 -8.81 -6.24 28.10
CA GLN A 465 -9.71 -6.56 29.21
C GLN A 465 -11.14 -6.09 28.97
N THR A 466 -11.33 -5.01 28.22
CA THR A 466 -12.68 -4.45 27.95
C THR A 466 -13.62 -5.47 27.29
N LYS A 467 -13.09 -6.36 26.44
CA LYS A 467 -13.90 -7.42 25.81
C LYS A 467 -14.43 -8.49 26.78
N VAL A 468 -13.74 -8.71 27.90
CA VAL A 468 -14.14 -9.76 28.88
C VAL A 468 -15.27 -9.28 29.79
N ASP A 469 -15.36 -7.97 29.99
CA ASP A 469 -16.41 -7.38 30.82
C ASP A 469 -17.68 -7.06 30.02
N ASP A 470 -17.60 -6.71 28.73
CA ASP A 470 -18.80 -6.49 27.89
C ASP A 470 -19.70 -7.74 27.75
N GLU A 471 -19.13 -8.95 27.79
CA GLU A 471 -19.90 -10.22 27.83
C GLU A 471 -20.56 -10.46 29.21
N LYS A 472 -19.91 -10.05 30.31
CA LYS A 472 -20.50 -10.13 31.65
C LYS A 472 -21.50 -9.00 31.89
N GLN A 473 -21.32 -7.87 31.23
CA GLN A 473 -22.18 -6.70 31.37
C GLN A 473 -23.47 -6.89 30.58
N THR A 474 -23.45 -7.59 29.43
CA THR A 474 -24.67 -8.11 28.79
C THR A 474 -25.37 -9.17 29.66
N GLU A 475 -24.63 -10.06 30.32
CA GLU A 475 -25.22 -11.05 31.25
C GLU A 475 -25.84 -10.39 32.51
N TYR A 476 -25.26 -9.30 33.01
CA TYR A 476 -25.85 -8.50 34.08
C TYR A 476 -27.04 -7.65 33.60
N GLU A 477 -27.00 -7.06 32.41
CA GLU A 477 -28.13 -6.29 31.85
C GLU A 477 -29.34 -7.16 31.51
N ASP A 478 -29.12 -8.40 31.05
CA ASP A 478 -30.21 -9.35 30.79
C ASP A 478 -30.81 -9.92 32.09
N ASN A 479 -29.98 -10.18 33.11
CA ASN A 479 -30.48 -10.55 34.45
C ASN A 479 -31.23 -9.38 35.12
N PHE A 480 -30.78 -8.14 34.92
CA PHE A 480 -31.44 -6.96 35.47
C PHE A 480 -32.71 -6.55 34.71
N LYS A 481 -32.83 -6.91 33.42
CA LYS A 481 -34.09 -6.81 32.66
C LYS A 481 -35.10 -7.88 33.07
N MET A 482 -34.67 -9.07 33.48
CA MET A 482 -35.57 -10.10 34.03
C MET A 482 -36.18 -9.70 35.40
N GLU A 483 -35.45 -8.98 36.25
CA GLU A 483 -36.00 -8.53 37.56
C GLU A 483 -36.93 -7.31 37.48
N ARG A 484 -36.95 -6.58 36.35
CA ARG A 484 -37.78 -5.36 36.18
C ARG A 484 -39.03 -5.52 35.33
N GLY A 485 -39.21 -6.66 34.67
CA GLY A 485 -40.40 -6.94 33.88
C GLY A 485 -41.54 -7.39 34.79
N ASP A 486 -42.28 -6.45 35.37
CA ASP A 486 -43.74 -6.59 35.59
C ASP A 486 -44.44 -5.32 36.15
N ASP A 487 -43.74 -4.26 36.61
CA ASP A 487 -44.43 -3.22 37.41
C ASP A 487 -44.29 -1.75 36.92
N LEU A 488 -43.66 -1.50 35.76
CA LEU A 488 -43.34 -0.12 35.31
C LEU A 488 -44.00 0.34 34.01
N THR A 489 -44.63 -0.57 33.24
CA THR A 489 -45.33 -0.21 32.00
C THR A 489 -46.67 0.50 32.23
N ASP A 490 -47.32 0.33 33.38
CA ASP A 490 -48.61 0.97 33.67
C ASP A 490 -48.47 2.41 34.21
N LYS A 491 -47.33 2.77 34.82
CA LYS A 491 -47.13 4.13 35.36
C LYS A 491 -46.75 5.17 34.30
N VAL A 492 -46.08 4.76 33.21
CA VAL A 492 -45.63 5.70 32.17
C VAL A 492 -46.77 6.11 31.22
N LEU A 493 -47.82 5.30 31.08
CA LEU A 493 -49.00 5.65 30.27
C LEU A 493 -49.93 6.66 30.97
N SER A 494 -49.93 6.75 32.30
CA SER A 494 -50.76 7.74 33.02
C SER A 494 -50.17 9.16 33.06
N HIS A 495 -48.84 9.31 32.91
CA HIS A 495 -48.20 10.62 32.99
C HIS A 495 -48.13 11.36 31.65
N ARG A 496 -48.47 10.68 30.53
CA ARG A 496 -48.44 11.28 29.19
C ARG A 496 -49.75 11.95 28.78
N GLN A 497 -50.84 11.80 29.55
CA GLN A 497 -52.12 12.48 29.29
C GLN A 497 -52.27 13.84 29.98
N SER A 498 -51.33 14.27 30.83
CA SER A 498 -51.45 15.50 31.61
C SER A 498 -50.62 16.70 31.11
N VAL A 499 -49.99 16.63 29.92
CA VAL A 499 -49.08 17.69 29.42
C VAL A 499 -49.52 18.31 28.09
N GLU A 500 -50.67 17.93 27.51
CA GLU A 500 -51.19 18.55 26.27
C GLU A 500 -52.22 19.67 26.47
N LEU A 501 -52.31 20.25 27.67
CA LEU A 501 -53.10 21.47 27.90
C LEU A 501 -52.30 22.42 28.77
N TYR A 502 -51.36 23.17 28.17
CA TYR A 502 -51.05 24.58 28.45
C TYR A 502 -50.14 25.17 27.36
#